data_AF-A0A925FGS4-F1
#
_entry.id   AF-A0A925FGS4-F1
#
_cell.length_a   1.000
_cell.length_b   1.000
_cell.length_c   1.000
_cell.angle_alpha   90.00
_cell.angle_beta   90.00
_cell.angle_gamma   90.00
#
_symmetry.space_group_name_H-M   'P 1'
#
loop_
_entity.id
_entity.type
_entity.pdbx_description
1 polymer ?
#
loop_
_entity_poly.entity_id
_entity_poly.type
_entity_poly.pdbx_seq_one_letter_code
_entity_poly.pdbx_strand_id
1 'polypeptide(L)'
;MERWRSDCGCRVDGQSNPSQAWRTPLRAGLEVLAAGLHAIFEEEGATLLSDPWAARDAWGGVVSSQDLMDRARFLSAWLLPAVSAEGRSRALELLEMERDAMRMFTSCAWFFDDIGGLEVRQVLQYAMRGLALSEARDALEPVFRRTLGGAHSNHATVGTGADVYDSLQHEATPEERVAAAARTLHDLRLPVEDHLPPGMDATVDGDAVHVIVRTSGRTRAFEVVLARRTSSDLAYKVTSVDGDATMGRTIPLWEYPERSRFAIRAALRRALLPRCLTLAELEQLASGEASLRGLVAVALTRAIDRLAADRGDDAMGVVHAALDLFEQLETNIPFDAQTAWWRVLELLPPADHPSLSTLSTRLGFAAG
;
A
#
# COMPACT_ATOMS: atom_id res chain seq x y z
N MET A 1 -6.65 -7.65 -30.56
CA MET A 1 -6.34 -6.21 -30.60
C MET A 1 -7.47 -5.36 -30.02
N GLU A 2 -8.73 -5.57 -30.43
CA GLU A 2 -9.89 -4.78 -29.96
C GLU A 2 -10.06 -4.72 -28.43
N ARG A 3 -9.82 -5.81 -27.69
CA ARG A 3 -9.90 -5.81 -26.21
C ARG A 3 -9.07 -4.70 -25.55
N TRP A 4 -7.95 -4.33 -26.14
CA TRP A 4 -7.01 -3.33 -25.59
C TRP A 4 -7.25 -1.91 -26.12
N ARG A 5 -8.37 -1.65 -26.82
CA ARG A 5 -8.62 -0.34 -27.45
C ARG A 5 -10.10 0.07 -27.46
N SER A 6 -11.03 -0.87 -27.59
CA SER A 6 -12.43 -0.60 -27.90
C SER A 6 -13.39 -1.45 -27.07
N ASP A 7 -14.68 -1.12 -27.17
CA ASP A 7 -15.75 -1.97 -26.63
C ASP A 7 -15.93 -3.22 -27.49
N CYS A 8 -15.09 -4.23 -27.23
CA CYS A 8 -15.09 -5.47 -27.97
C CYS A 8 -16.06 -6.52 -27.40
N GLY A 9 -16.87 -6.17 -26.39
CA GLY A 9 -17.81 -7.07 -25.72
C GLY A 9 -17.18 -8.16 -24.83
N CYS A 10 -15.86 -8.29 -24.77
CA CYS A 10 -15.18 -9.23 -23.86
C CYS A 10 -15.26 -8.74 -22.41
N ARG A 11 -15.99 -9.47 -21.57
CA ARG A 11 -16.28 -9.10 -20.18
C ARG A 11 -16.23 -10.31 -19.25
N VAL A 12 -15.86 -10.09 -17.99
CA VAL A 12 -15.88 -11.11 -16.92
C VAL A 12 -17.26 -11.17 -16.27
N ASP A 13 -17.84 -10.03 -15.92
CA ASP A 13 -19.20 -9.85 -15.41
C ASP A 13 -19.94 -8.78 -16.23
N GLY A 14 -20.54 -9.24 -17.34
CA GLY A 14 -21.29 -8.37 -18.25
C GLY A 14 -22.64 -7.87 -17.71
N GLN A 15 -23.15 -8.44 -16.60
CA GLN A 15 -24.41 -7.96 -15.99
C GLN A 15 -24.16 -6.71 -15.17
N SER A 16 -23.11 -6.71 -14.34
CA SER A 16 -22.75 -5.56 -13.53
C SER A 16 -22.01 -4.49 -14.34
N ASN A 17 -21.28 -4.87 -15.39
CA ASN A 17 -20.45 -3.98 -16.20
C ASN A 17 -20.81 -4.04 -17.69
N PRO A 18 -21.91 -3.40 -18.11
CA PRO A 18 -22.46 -3.54 -19.46
C PRO A 18 -21.73 -2.75 -20.56
N SER A 19 -20.69 -1.97 -20.26
CA SER A 19 -19.93 -1.21 -21.26
C SER A 19 -18.43 -1.29 -21.04
N GLN A 20 -17.70 -1.34 -22.15
CA GLN A 20 -16.23 -1.18 -22.20
C GLN A 20 -15.82 0.08 -22.98
N ALA A 21 -16.77 1.00 -23.21
CA ALA A 21 -16.54 2.23 -23.97
C ALA A 21 -15.46 3.12 -23.35
N TRP A 22 -15.21 2.99 -22.04
CA TRP A 22 -14.15 3.69 -21.31
C TRP A 22 -12.74 3.37 -21.81
N ARG A 23 -12.51 2.23 -22.46
CA ARG A 23 -11.18 1.79 -22.93
C ARG A 23 -10.58 2.73 -23.97
N THR A 24 -11.43 3.28 -24.84
CA THR A 24 -11.01 4.19 -25.92
C THR A 24 -10.49 5.53 -25.38
N PRO A 25 -11.25 6.31 -24.59
CA PRO A 25 -10.78 7.56 -24.01
C PRO A 25 -9.63 7.35 -23.01
N LEU A 26 -9.60 6.24 -22.25
CA LEU A 26 -8.43 5.91 -21.43
C LEU A 26 -7.17 5.79 -22.30
N ARG A 27 -7.23 4.95 -23.33
CA ARG A 27 -6.08 4.73 -24.21
C ARG A 27 -5.65 6.01 -24.93
N ALA A 28 -6.60 6.80 -25.43
CA ALA A 28 -6.31 8.08 -26.07
C ALA A 28 -5.60 9.04 -25.10
N GLY A 29 -6.05 9.11 -23.84
CA GLY A 29 -5.41 9.93 -22.81
C GLY A 29 -3.96 9.48 -22.55
N LEU A 30 -3.74 8.18 -22.38
CA LEU A 30 -2.41 7.61 -22.14
C LEU A 30 -1.48 7.82 -23.35
N GLU A 31 -1.98 7.68 -24.59
CA GLU A 31 -1.21 7.91 -25.81
C GLU A 31 -0.78 9.39 -25.94
N VAL A 32 -1.67 10.33 -25.65
CA VAL A 32 -1.36 11.77 -25.66
C VAL A 32 -0.33 12.11 -24.58
N LEU A 33 -0.52 11.60 -23.36
CA LEU A 33 0.43 11.83 -22.28
C LEU A 33 1.80 11.24 -22.62
N ALA A 34 1.84 9.98 -23.06
CA ALA A 34 3.08 9.32 -23.43
C ALA A 34 3.82 10.10 -24.52
N ALA A 35 3.13 10.55 -25.58
CA ALA A 35 3.76 11.36 -26.63
C ALA A 35 4.42 12.64 -26.08
N GLY A 36 3.79 13.30 -25.12
CA GLY A 36 4.37 14.47 -24.43
C GLY A 36 5.61 14.11 -23.62
N LEU A 37 5.57 13.02 -22.84
CA LEU A 37 6.71 12.56 -22.05
C LEU A 37 7.90 12.14 -22.94
N HIS A 38 7.64 11.43 -24.04
CA HIS A 38 8.66 11.04 -25.01
C HIS A 38 9.36 12.26 -25.63
N ALA A 39 8.62 13.32 -25.97
CA ALA A 39 9.20 14.54 -26.53
C ALA A 39 10.16 15.23 -25.54
N ILE A 40 9.77 15.27 -24.26
CA ILE A 40 10.58 15.82 -23.18
C ILE A 40 11.84 14.97 -22.96
N PHE A 41 11.67 13.64 -22.94
CA PHE A 41 12.78 12.71 -22.81
C PHE A 41 13.81 12.87 -23.93
N GLU A 42 13.34 13.01 -25.17
CA GLU A 42 14.22 13.21 -26.33
C GLU A 42 14.96 14.54 -26.27
N GLU A 43 14.24 15.64 -25.98
CA GLU A 43 14.81 16.98 -25.93
C GLU A 43 15.81 17.15 -24.78
N GLU A 44 15.39 16.87 -23.54
CA GLU A 44 16.24 17.03 -22.38
C GLU A 44 17.33 15.95 -22.31
N GLY A 45 16.96 14.71 -22.64
CA GLY A 45 17.87 13.57 -22.62
C GLY A 45 19.04 13.76 -23.57
N ALA A 46 18.85 14.40 -24.73
CA ALA A 46 19.93 14.68 -25.67
C ALA A 46 21.02 15.61 -25.10
N THR A 47 20.71 16.36 -24.04
CA THR A 47 21.68 17.23 -23.35
C THR A 47 22.44 16.52 -22.22
N LEU A 48 22.02 15.31 -21.85
CA LEU A 48 22.53 14.57 -20.68
C LEU A 48 23.08 13.19 -21.03
N LEU A 49 22.52 12.55 -22.05
CA LEU A 49 22.78 11.17 -22.45
C LEU A 49 23.39 11.14 -23.86
N SER A 50 24.31 10.20 -24.10
CA SER A 50 24.97 10.01 -25.40
C SER A 50 24.00 9.56 -26.51
N ASP A 51 23.03 8.72 -26.14
CA ASP A 51 21.89 8.31 -26.96
C ASP A 51 20.70 8.04 -26.01
N PRO A 52 19.70 8.94 -25.94
CA PRO A 52 18.61 8.82 -24.97
C PRO A 52 17.82 7.50 -25.12
N TRP A 53 17.48 7.10 -26.34
CA TRP A 53 16.64 5.94 -26.58
C TRP A 53 17.39 4.63 -26.31
N ALA A 54 18.66 4.53 -26.73
CA ALA A 54 19.48 3.38 -26.41
C ALA A 54 19.78 3.30 -24.90
N ALA A 55 19.97 4.44 -24.23
CA ALA A 55 20.12 4.51 -22.77
C ALA A 55 18.85 4.02 -22.06
N ARG A 56 17.65 4.42 -22.52
CA ARG A 56 16.37 3.93 -21.98
C ARG A 56 16.27 2.40 -22.06
N ASP A 57 16.63 1.81 -23.19
CA ASP A 57 16.56 0.36 -23.36
C ASP A 57 17.57 -0.36 -22.43
N ALA A 58 18.78 0.18 -22.31
CA ALA A 58 19.79 -0.33 -21.40
C ALA A 58 19.42 -0.15 -19.92
N TRP A 59 18.60 0.85 -19.58
CA TRP A 59 18.14 1.12 -18.21
C TRP A 59 17.36 -0.05 -17.61
N GLY A 60 16.71 -0.87 -18.45
CA GLY A 60 16.02 -2.09 -18.03
C GLY A 60 16.93 -3.05 -17.24
N GLY A 61 18.24 -3.08 -17.55
CA GLY A 61 19.22 -3.85 -16.80
C GLY A 61 19.42 -3.34 -15.37
N VAL A 62 19.48 -2.02 -15.18
CA VAL A 62 19.59 -1.40 -13.85
C VAL A 62 18.32 -1.61 -13.04
N VAL A 63 17.16 -1.43 -13.67
CA VAL A 63 15.85 -1.67 -13.05
C VAL A 63 15.70 -3.10 -12.54
N SER A 64 16.26 -4.07 -13.26
CA SER A 64 16.19 -5.49 -12.91
C SER A 64 17.26 -5.90 -11.89
N SER A 65 18.21 -5.02 -11.58
CA SER A 65 19.31 -5.28 -10.67
C SER A 65 18.99 -4.84 -9.25
N GLN A 66 19.55 -5.56 -8.27
CA GLN A 66 19.57 -5.14 -6.87
C GLN A 66 20.90 -4.45 -6.50
N ASP A 67 21.87 -4.39 -7.42
CA ASP A 67 23.21 -3.86 -7.20
C ASP A 67 23.30 -2.37 -7.53
N LEU A 68 23.70 -1.56 -6.54
CA LEU A 68 23.93 -0.12 -6.71
C LEU A 68 25.10 0.19 -7.66
N MET A 69 26.03 -0.74 -7.84
CA MET A 69 27.14 -0.59 -8.79
C MET A 69 26.67 -0.56 -10.25
N ASP A 70 25.55 -1.20 -10.57
CA ASP A 70 25.02 -1.19 -11.94
C ASP A 70 24.55 0.20 -12.35
N ARG A 71 23.99 0.98 -11.41
CA ARG A 71 23.66 2.40 -11.64
C ARG A 71 24.91 3.22 -11.93
N ALA A 72 25.97 3.04 -11.15
CA ALA A 72 27.22 3.76 -11.37
C ALA A 72 27.84 3.42 -12.74
N ARG A 73 27.83 2.13 -13.12
CA ARG A 73 28.30 1.66 -14.42
C ARG A 73 27.45 2.22 -15.57
N PHE A 74 26.13 2.23 -15.41
CA PHE A 74 25.21 2.80 -16.39
C PHE A 74 25.49 4.29 -16.61
N LEU A 75 25.55 5.09 -15.55
CA LEU A 75 25.83 6.52 -15.66
C LEU A 75 27.19 6.79 -16.33
N SER A 76 28.21 5.99 -15.99
CA SER A 76 29.52 6.07 -16.63
C SER A 76 29.51 5.75 -18.13
N ALA A 77 28.59 4.91 -18.59
CA ALA A 77 28.50 4.49 -19.99
C ALA A 77 27.65 5.45 -20.85
N TRP A 78 26.60 6.02 -20.24
CA TRP A 78 25.56 6.72 -20.99
C TRP A 78 25.54 8.23 -20.81
N LEU A 79 26.13 8.79 -19.74
CA LEU A 79 26.16 10.24 -19.57
C LEU A 79 27.15 10.91 -20.53
N LEU A 80 26.80 12.12 -20.96
CA LEU A 80 27.75 13.00 -21.63
C LEU A 80 28.89 13.45 -20.68
N PRO A 81 30.05 13.83 -21.23
CA PRO A 81 31.12 14.42 -20.43
C PRO A 81 30.67 15.68 -19.69
N ALA A 82 31.20 15.90 -18.48
CA ALA A 82 30.99 17.11 -17.67
C ALA A 82 29.54 17.39 -17.22
N VAL A 83 28.64 16.39 -17.23
CA VAL A 83 27.30 16.53 -16.61
C VAL A 83 27.41 16.75 -15.10
N SER A 84 26.73 17.79 -14.60
CA SER A 84 26.71 18.19 -13.18
C SER A 84 26.01 17.15 -12.30
N ALA A 85 26.08 17.30 -10.97
CA ALA A 85 25.36 16.41 -10.07
C ALA A 85 23.84 16.49 -10.29
N GLU A 86 23.31 17.68 -10.52
CA GLU A 86 21.90 17.94 -10.82
C GLU A 86 21.51 17.32 -12.16
N GLY A 87 22.36 17.47 -13.19
CA GLY A 87 22.13 16.84 -14.49
C GLY A 87 22.12 15.31 -14.41
N ARG A 88 22.93 14.71 -13.53
CA ARG A 88 22.90 13.26 -13.28
C ARG A 88 21.58 12.83 -12.65
N SER A 89 21.10 13.57 -11.66
CA SER A 89 19.78 13.33 -11.05
C SER A 89 18.68 13.47 -12.09
N ARG A 90 18.73 14.51 -12.92
CA ARG A 90 17.75 14.74 -13.99
C ARG A 90 17.75 13.61 -15.02
N ALA A 91 18.91 13.12 -15.45
CA ALA A 91 19.01 11.99 -16.38
C ALA A 91 18.33 10.73 -15.83
N LEU A 92 18.49 10.44 -14.53
CA LEU A 92 17.81 9.33 -13.88
C LEU A 92 16.30 9.54 -13.77
N GLU A 93 15.85 10.77 -13.51
CA GLU A 93 14.42 11.11 -13.48
C GLU A 93 13.77 10.95 -14.86
N LEU A 94 14.45 11.38 -15.93
CA LEU A 94 14.02 11.18 -17.31
C LEU A 94 13.87 9.70 -17.67
N LEU A 95 14.82 8.85 -17.25
CA LEU A 95 14.74 7.40 -17.46
C LEU A 95 13.59 6.74 -16.68
N GLU A 96 13.32 7.21 -15.46
CA GLU A 96 12.16 6.74 -14.69
C GLU A 96 10.83 7.27 -15.25
N MET A 97 10.81 8.49 -15.80
CA MET A 97 9.66 9.06 -16.50
C MET A 97 9.27 8.21 -17.70
N GLU A 98 10.24 7.85 -18.55
CA GLU A 98 10.04 6.95 -19.69
C GLU A 98 9.61 5.55 -19.27
N ARG A 99 10.17 5.04 -18.17
CA ARG A 99 9.75 3.76 -17.60
C ARG A 99 8.27 3.78 -17.23
N ASP A 100 7.81 4.85 -16.60
CA ASP A 100 6.40 4.99 -16.24
C ASP A 100 5.53 5.23 -17.48
N ALA A 101 6.04 5.93 -18.51
CA ALA A 101 5.37 6.06 -19.81
C ALA A 101 5.10 4.71 -20.48
N MET A 102 6.05 3.77 -20.41
CA MET A 102 5.85 2.40 -20.88
C MET A 102 4.86 1.61 -20.01
N ARG A 103 4.92 1.78 -18.68
CA ARG A 103 4.07 1.06 -17.72
C ARG A 103 2.60 1.44 -17.79
N MET A 104 2.27 2.63 -18.27
CA MET A 104 0.89 3.03 -18.54
C MET A 104 0.16 2.05 -19.48
N PHE A 105 0.89 1.29 -20.30
CA PHE A 105 0.33 0.37 -21.30
C PHE A 105 0.38 -1.10 -20.89
N THR A 106 0.47 -1.42 -19.59
CA THR A 106 0.36 -2.79 -19.10
C THR A 106 -1.02 -3.37 -19.43
N SER A 107 -1.05 -4.57 -20.01
CA SER A 107 -2.27 -5.15 -20.58
C SER A 107 -3.37 -5.45 -19.54
N CYS A 108 -3.02 -5.57 -18.27
CA CYS A 108 -3.97 -5.80 -17.17
C CYS A 108 -5.02 -4.70 -17.06
N ALA A 109 -4.68 -3.44 -17.37
CA ALA A 109 -5.61 -2.32 -17.29
C ALA A 109 -6.80 -2.43 -18.27
N TRP A 110 -6.71 -3.27 -19.31
CA TRP A 110 -7.79 -3.51 -20.27
C TRP A 110 -8.43 -4.89 -20.13
N PHE A 111 -8.03 -5.67 -19.12
CA PHE A 111 -8.52 -7.04 -18.97
C PHE A 111 -9.90 -7.08 -18.29
N PHE A 112 -10.08 -6.28 -17.24
CA PHE A 112 -11.30 -6.22 -16.45
C PHE A 112 -12.30 -5.21 -16.99
N ASP A 113 -13.45 -5.14 -16.33
CA ASP A 113 -14.66 -4.62 -16.95
C ASP A 113 -14.92 -3.13 -16.66
N ASP A 114 -14.20 -2.52 -15.71
CA ASP A 114 -14.48 -1.16 -15.29
C ASP A 114 -13.24 -0.31 -15.06
N ILE A 115 -13.37 0.99 -15.36
CA ILE A 115 -12.32 1.99 -15.16
C ILE A 115 -12.00 2.26 -13.68
N GLY A 116 -12.93 1.97 -12.76
CA GLY A 116 -12.71 2.06 -11.33
C GLY A 116 -11.87 0.92 -10.75
N GLY A 117 -11.57 -0.11 -11.55
CA GLY A 117 -10.80 -1.28 -11.13
C GLY A 117 -9.36 -0.95 -10.71
N LEU A 118 -8.78 -1.83 -9.88
CA LEU A 118 -7.42 -1.66 -9.35
C LEU A 118 -6.36 -1.57 -10.45
N GLU A 119 -6.57 -2.27 -11.56
CA GLU A 119 -5.64 -2.30 -12.69
C GLU A 119 -5.58 -0.95 -13.41
N VAL A 120 -6.74 -0.31 -13.62
CA VAL A 120 -6.78 1.02 -14.23
C VAL A 120 -6.24 2.07 -13.27
N ARG A 121 -6.59 1.99 -11.98
CA ARG A 121 -6.00 2.84 -10.95
C ARG A 121 -4.47 2.76 -10.95
N GLN A 122 -3.90 1.57 -11.11
CA GLN A 122 -2.45 1.37 -11.18
C GLN A 122 -1.81 2.07 -12.40
N VAL A 123 -2.40 1.99 -13.59
CA VAL A 123 -1.85 2.70 -14.77
C VAL A 123 -2.00 4.21 -14.66
N LEU A 124 -3.06 4.70 -14.00
CA LEU A 124 -3.21 6.12 -13.69
C LEU A 124 -2.17 6.58 -12.67
N GLN A 125 -1.79 5.76 -11.69
CA GLN A 125 -0.67 6.06 -10.79
C GLN A 125 0.68 6.14 -11.54
N TYR A 126 0.90 5.31 -12.57
CA TYR A 126 2.08 5.46 -13.45
C TYR A 126 2.02 6.77 -14.24
N ALA A 127 0.85 7.14 -14.77
CA ALA A 127 0.64 8.42 -15.44
C ALA A 127 0.96 9.61 -14.52
N MET A 128 0.46 9.59 -13.28
CA MET A 128 0.77 10.59 -12.26
C MET A 128 2.26 10.68 -11.97
N ARG A 129 2.95 9.54 -11.89
CA ARG A 129 4.40 9.51 -11.63
C ARG A 129 5.20 10.06 -12.80
N GLY A 130 4.86 9.72 -14.04
CA GLY A 130 5.45 10.30 -15.24
C GLY A 130 5.26 11.82 -15.29
N LEU A 131 4.04 12.30 -15.00
CA LEU A 131 3.75 13.73 -14.87
C LEU A 131 4.57 14.40 -13.76
N ALA A 132 4.71 13.76 -12.59
CA ALA A 132 5.47 14.31 -11.48
C ALA A 132 6.99 14.40 -11.73
N LEU A 133 7.50 13.66 -12.72
CA LEU A 133 8.89 13.73 -13.18
C LEU A 133 9.08 14.66 -14.39
N SER A 134 8.00 15.23 -14.92
CA SER A 134 8.01 16.11 -16.08
C SER A 134 8.00 17.58 -15.67
N GLU A 135 8.88 18.39 -16.25
CA GLU A 135 8.84 19.86 -16.07
C GLU A 135 7.63 20.50 -16.79
N ALA A 136 7.01 19.80 -17.74
CA ALA A 136 5.84 20.27 -18.48
C ALA A 136 4.50 19.76 -17.90
N ARG A 137 4.50 19.31 -16.63
CA ARG A 137 3.30 18.80 -15.95
C ARG A 137 2.08 19.70 -16.13
N ASP A 138 2.24 21.00 -15.91
CA ASP A 138 1.16 21.98 -15.96
C ASP A 138 0.54 22.13 -17.35
N ALA A 139 1.28 21.79 -18.41
CA ALA A 139 0.79 21.74 -19.78
C ALA A 139 0.13 20.40 -20.12
N LEU A 140 0.71 19.29 -19.67
CA LEU A 140 0.26 17.93 -20.02
C LEU A 140 -0.95 17.46 -19.21
N GLU A 141 -0.95 17.69 -17.89
CA GLU A 141 -1.96 17.17 -16.97
C GLU A 141 -3.38 17.64 -17.30
N PRO A 142 -3.65 18.92 -17.63
CA PRO A 142 -5.00 19.36 -17.99
C PRO A 142 -5.54 18.70 -19.25
N VAL A 143 -4.69 18.44 -20.25
CA VAL A 143 -5.08 17.76 -21.50
C VAL A 143 -5.38 16.30 -21.23
N PHE A 144 -4.53 15.64 -20.43
CA PHE A 144 -4.71 14.26 -20.01
C PHE A 144 -6.03 14.09 -19.24
N ARG A 145 -6.25 14.88 -18.20
CA ARG A 145 -7.48 14.83 -17.38
C ARG A 145 -8.74 15.06 -18.20
N ARG A 146 -8.72 16.04 -19.12
CA ARG A 146 -9.86 16.29 -20.02
C ARG A 146 -10.20 15.08 -20.89
N THR A 147 -9.18 14.38 -21.38
CA THR A 147 -9.36 13.18 -22.20
C THR A 147 -9.93 12.03 -21.37
N LEU A 148 -9.45 11.85 -20.14
CA LEU A 148 -9.99 10.87 -19.20
C LEU A 148 -11.46 11.13 -18.80
N GLY A 149 -11.92 12.37 -18.87
CA GLY A 149 -13.32 12.72 -18.59
C GLY A 149 -14.34 12.03 -19.51
N GLY A 150 -13.91 11.59 -20.70
CA GLY A 150 -14.76 10.78 -21.59
C GLY A 150 -14.85 9.30 -21.21
N ALA A 151 -14.03 8.84 -20.26
CA ALA A 151 -13.93 7.45 -19.86
C ALA A 151 -14.86 7.16 -18.69
N HIS A 152 -16.11 6.80 -18.97
CA HIS A 152 -17.14 6.61 -17.95
C HIS A 152 -17.12 5.20 -17.34
N SER A 153 -17.16 5.12 -16.01
CA SER A 153 -17.41 3.87 -15.28
C SER A 153 -18.84 3.38 -15.52
N ASN A 154 -19.01 2.06 -15.44
CA ASN A 154 -20.31 1.41 -15.34
C ASN A 154 -21.01 1.72 -14.00
N HIS A 155 -20.28 2.22 -13.01
CA HIS A 155 -20.78 2.60 -11.70
C HIS A 155 -20.85 4.12 -11.54
N ALA A 156 -22.06 4.66 -11.40
CA ALA A 156 -22.27 6.11 -11.25
C ALA A 156 -21.54 6.72 -10.03
N THR A 157 -21.31 5.94 -8.97
CA THR A 157 -20.57 6.36 -7.78
C THR A 157 -19.06 6.51 -8.02
N VAL A 158 -18.53 5.87 -9.06
CA VAL A 158 -17.11 5.99 -9.47
C VAL A 158 -16.92 7.18 -10.40
N GLY A 159 -17.88 7.44 -11.30
CA GLY A 159 -17.85 8.57 -12.22
C GLY A 159 -17.00 8.32 -13.46
N THR A 160 -16.07 9.21 -13.74
CA THR A 160 -15.21 9.21 -14.94
C THR A 160 -13.76 8.85 -14.60
N GLY A 161 -12.94 8.60 -15.62
CA GLY A 161 -11.50 8.43 -15.46
C GLY A 161 -10.82 9.63 -14.84
N ALA A 162 -11.35 10.85 -15.05
CA ALA A 162 -10.85 12.05 -14.39
C ALA A 162 -11.15 12.01 -12.88
N ASP A 163 -12.34 11.56 -12.48
CA ASP A 163 -12.70 11.42 -11.07
C ASP A 163 -11.84 10.35 -10.37
N VAL A 164 -11.59 9.23 -11.06
CA VAL A 164 -10.66 8.19 -10.59
C VAL A 164 -9.26 8.78 -10.43
N TYR A 165 -8.75 9.49 -11.42
CA TYR A 165 -7.43 10.14 -11.37
C TYR A 165 -7.34 11.16 -10.22
N ASP A 166 -8.35 11.98 -10.02
CA ASP A 166 -8.38 12.97 -8.95
C ASP A 166 -8.44 12.32 -7.56
N SER A 167 -9.14 11.18 -7.42
CA SER A 167 -9.14 10.41 -6.17
C SER A 167 -7.73 9.94 -5.77
N LEU A 168 -6.90 9.57 -6.75
CA LEU A 168 -5.54 9.06 -6.52
C LEU A 168 -4.60 10.15 -5.99
N GLN A 169 -4.84 11.42 -6.31
CA GLN A 169 -4.05 12.55 -5.78
C GLN A 169 -4.18 12.69 -4.25
N HIS A 170 -5.27 12.17 -3.69
CA HIS A 170 -5.54 12.19 -2.26
C HIS A 170 -4.99 10.96 -1.53
N GLU A 171 -4.46 9.97 -2.24
CA GLU A 171 -3.85 8.78 -1.65
C GLU A 171 -2.40 9.01 -1.19
N ALA A 172 -1.96 8.19 -0.22
CA ALA A 172 -0.58 8.18 0.24
C ALA A 172 0.39 7.81 -0.88
N THR A 173 1.45 8.60 -1.06
CA THR A 173 2.50 8.28 -2.05
C THR A 173 3.29 7.05 -1.61
N PRO A 174 3.96 6.34 -2.54
CA PRO A 174 4.81 5.22 -2.19
C PRO A 174 5.87 5.56 -1.14
N GLU A 175 6.47 6.74 -1.23
CA GLU A 175 7.47 7.22 -0.26
C GLU A 175 6.86 7.46 1.12
N GLU A 176 5.66 8.04 1.21
CA GLU A 176 4.98 8.23 2.49
C GLU A 176 4.61 6.89 3.15
N ARG A 177 4.13 5.92 2.36
CA ARG A 177 3.84 4.55 2.83
C ARG A 177 5.12 3.86 3.33
N VAL A 178 6.23 4.03 2.63
CA VAL A 178 7.54 3.52 3.05
C VAL A 178 8.03 4.23 4.31
N ALA A 179 7.81 5.54 4.46
CA ALA A 179 8.19 6.28 5.65
C ALA A 179 7.45 5.77 6.90
N ALA A 180 6.13 5.59 6.80
CA ALA A 180 5.31 5.00 7.86
C ALA A 180 5.77 3.57 8.21
N ALA A 181 6.06 2.76 7.19
CA ALA A 181 6.55 1.39 7.36
C ALA A 181 7.93 1.35 8.03
N ALA A 182 8.89 2.15 7.58
CA ALA A 182 10.23 2.22 8.14
C ALA A 182 10.21 2.63 9.62
N ARG A 183 9.43 3.67 9.96
CA ARG A 183 9.23 4.06 11.36
C ARG A 183 8.63 2.93 12.19
N THR A 184 7.63 2.24 11.65
CA THR A 184 7.00 1.13 12.37
C THR A 184 7.95 -0.05 12.59
N LEU A 185 8.73 -0.41 11.57
CA LEU A 185 9.76 -1.46 11.67
C LEU A 185 10.79 -1.09 12.74
N HIS A 186 11.25 0.16 12.75
CA HIS A 186 12.17 0.69 13.76
C HIS A 186 11.58 0.61 15.18
N ASP A 187 10.35 1.10 15.38
CA ASP A 187 9.68 1.08 16.69
C ASP A 187 9.41 -0.35 17.19
N LEU A 188 9.27 -1.32 16.29
CA LEU A 188 9.15 -2.75 16.59
C LEU A 188 10.50 -3.48 16.68
N ARG A 189 11.62 -2.77 16.50
CA ARG A 189 12.99 -3.31 16.50
C ARG A 189 13.19 -4.43 15.47
N LEU A 190 12.56 -4.28 14.31
CA LEU A 190 12.76 -5.14 13.15
C LEU A 190 13.81 -4.51 12.22
N PRO A 191 14.63 -5.31 11.52
CA PRO A 191 15.58 -4.79 10.54
C PRO A 191 14.84 -4.06 9.42
N VAL A 192 15.07 -2.74 9.29
CA VAL A 192 14.31 -1.89 8.37
C VAL A 192 14.62 -2.32 6.93
N GLU A 193 15.90 -2.39 6.55
CA GLU A 193 16.35 -2.73 5.20
C GLU A 193 15.79 -4.05 4.67
N ASP A 194 15.64 -5.07 5.53
CA ASP A 194 15.17 -6.41 5.16
C ASP A 194 13.68 -6.47 4.81
N HIS A 195 12.94 -5.41 5.11
CA HIS A 195 11.48 -5.39 5.01
C HIS A 195 10.96 -4.27 4.12
N LEU A 196 11.82 -3.45 3.52
CA LEU A 196 11.44 -2.42 2.55
C LEU A 196 11.24 -2.99 1.13
N PRO A 197 10.43 -2.34 0.29
CA PRO A 197 10.30 -2.70 -1.12
C PRO A 197 11.65 -2.53 -1.84
N PRO A 198 11.98 -3.39 -2.81
CA PRO A 198 13.32 -3.43 -3.42
C PRO A 198 13.75 -2.16 -4.17
N GLY A 199 12.81 -1.25 -4.47
CA GLY A 199 13.08 0.02 -5.14
C GLY A 199 13.37 1.20 -4.21
N MET A 200 13.25 1.03 -2.89
CA MET A 200 13.44 2.10 -1.92
C MET A 200 14.20 1.62 -0.69
N ASP A 201 15.05 2.50 -0.18
CA ASP A 201 15.67 2.37 1.13
C ASP A 201 15.12 3.45 2.07
N ALA A 202 15.29 3.28 3.37
CA ALA A 202 14.96 4.34 4.33
C ALA A 202 15.86 4.29 5.56
N THR A 203 16.12 5.47 6.12
CA THR A 203 16.78 5.62 7.42
C THR A 203 15.85 6.34 8.38
N VAL A 204 15.94 5.99 9.67
CA VAL A 204 15.16 6.60 10.75
C VAL A 204 16.13 7.30 11.70
N ASP A 205 15.96 8.61 11.89
CA ASP A 205 16.78 9.44 12.78
C ASP A 205 15.87 10.31 13.66
N GLY A 206 15.78 9.98 14.95
CA GLY A 206 14.79 10.57 15.84
C GLY A 206 13.37 10.37 15.34
N ASP A 207 12.65 11.47 15.12
CA ASP A 207 11.29 11.47 14.54
C ASP A 207 11.27 11.66 13.01
N ALA A 208 12.43 11.87 12.39
CA ALA A 208 12.57 12.00 10.95
C ALA A 208 12.82 10.64 10.29
N VAL A 209 12.20 10.45 9.12
CA VAL A 209 12.44 9.31 8.24
C VAL A 209 12.86 9.83 6.88
N HIS A 210 14.02 9.39 6.41
CA HIS A 210 14.53 9.71 5.08
C HIS A 210 14.30 8.53 4.16
N VAL A 211 13.47 8.70 3.13
CA VAL A 211 13.19 7.67 2.12
C VAL A 211 14.00 7.96 0.87
N ILE A 212 14.74 6.97 0.40
CA ILE A 212 15.63 7.06 -0.76
C ILE A 212 15.07 6.18 -1.87
N VAL A 213 14.78 6.77 -3.03
CA VAL A 213 14.40 6.01 -4.22
C VAL A 213 15.69 5.53 -4.91
N ARG A 214 15.92 4.21 -4.97
CA ARG A 214 17.21 3.65 -5.44
C ARG A 214 17.53 4.01 -6.88
N THR A 215 16.52 4.03 -7.74
CA THR A 215 16.68 4.31 -9.18
C THR A 215 17.16 5.74 -9.43
N SER A 216 16.53 6.74 -8.81
CA SER A 216 16.91 8.15 -8.96
C SER A 216 17.95 8.65 -7.97
N GLY A 217 18.15 7.95 -6.85
CA GLY A 217 18.94 8.43 -5.72
C GLY A 217 18.29 9.58 -4.94
N ARG A 218 17.07 9.97 -5.30
CA ARG A 218 16.36 11.08 -4.65
C ARG A 218 15.98 10.69 -3.23
N THR A 219 16.22 11.59 -2.30
CA THR A 219 15.85 11.45 -0.89
C THR A 219 14.70 12.39 -0.56
N ARG A 220 13.69 11.91 0.16
CA ARG A 220 12.63 12.74 0.75
C ARG A 220 12.59 12.54 2.26
N ALA A 221 12.49 13.63 2.99
CA ALA A 221 12.38 13.63 4.44
C ALA A 221 10.92 13.76 4.89
N PHE A 222 10.57 12.98 5.91
CA PHE A 222 9.25 12.96 6.52
C PHE A 222 9.36 13.01 8.04
N GLU A 223 8.48 13.78 8.68
CA GLU A 223 8.20 13.64 10.10
C GLU A 223 7.14 12.55 10.26
N VAL A 224 7.42 11.53 11.09
CA VAL A 224 6.55 10.35 11.20
C VAL A 224 6.22 10.08 12.66
N VAL A 225 4.98 10.37 13.05
CA VAL A 225 4.50 10.32 14.44
C VAL A 225 3.39 9.29 14.59
N LEU A 226 3.43 8.51 15.67
CA LEU A 226 2.38 7.52 15.97
C LEU A 226 1.03 8.21 16.17
N ALA A 227 0.04 7.88 15.34
CA ALA A 227 -1.30 8.44 15.43
C ALA A 227 -2.26 7.56 16.24
N ARG A 228 -2.18 6.24 16.02
CA ARG A 228 -3.00 5.25 16.72
C ARG A 228 -2.22 3.95 16.86
N ARG A 229 -2.35 3.30 18.01
CA ARG A 229 -1.85 1.94 18.23
C ARG A 229 -2.86 1.11 19.00
N THR A 230 -3.03 -0.12 18.54
CA THR A 230 -3.71 -1.20 19.23
C THR A 230 -2.74 -2.39 19.31
N SER A 231 -3.19 -3.51 19.87
CA SER A 231 -2.42 -4.75 19.92
C SER A 231 -2.25 -5.41 18.56
N SER A 232 -3.23 -5.27 17.66
CA SER A 232 -3.24 -5.91 16.33
C SER A 232 -2.92 -4.97 15.17
N ASP A 233 -3.06 -3.66 15.37
CA ASP A 233 -3.04 -2.66 14.30
C ASP A 233 -2.45 -1.32 14.76
N LEU A 234 -2.00 -0.50 13.80
CA LEU A 234 -1.37 0.80 14.04
C LEU A 234 -1.55 1.74 12.83
N ALA A 235 -1.39 3.03 13.08
CA ALA A 235 -1.33 4.05 12.06
C ALA A 235 -0.35 5.16 12.46
N TYR A 236 0.39 5.68 11.48
CA TYR A 236 1.29 6.82 11.67
C TYR A 236 0.82 8.02 10.86
N LYS A 237 0.96 9.21 11.43
CA LYS A 237 0.83 10.46 10.71
C LYS A 237 2.19 10.79 10.07
N VAL A 238 2.19 10.96 8.76
CA VAL A 238 3.36 11.27 7.93
C VAL A 238 3.22 12.69 7.38
N THR A 239 4.18 13.55 7.66
CA THR A 239 4.23 14.94 7.16
C THR A 239 5.51 15.12 6.34
N SER A 240 5.40 15.63 5.11
CA SER A 240 6.59 15.92 4.30
C SER A 240 7.34 17.12 4.87
N VAL A 241 8.66 17.02 4.97
CA VAL A 241 9.53 18.12 5.42
C VAL A 241 9.92 19.03 4.23
N ASP A 242 9.98 18.46 3.02
CA ASP A 242 10.55 19.10 1.82
C ASP A 242 9.51 19.85 0.94
N GLY A 243 8.41 20.40 1.50
CA GLY A 243 7.41 21.12 0.68
C GLY A 243 6.44 22.03 1.44
N ASP A 244 5.71 22.88 0.70
CA ASP A 244 4.76 23.88 1.24
C ASP A 244 3.51 23.25 1.91
N ALA A 245 3.24 21.97 1.65
CA ALA A 245 2.09 21.26 2.21
C ALA A 245 2.42 20.71 3.61
N THR A 246 2.07 21.47 4.64
CA THR A 246 2.27 21.15 6.07
C THR A 246 1.24 20.14 6.64
N MET A 247 0.30 19.67 5.82
CA MET A 247 -0.79 18.81 6.32
C MET A 247 -0.40 17.33 6.25
N GLY A 248 0.02 16.78 7.39
CA GLY A 248 0.37 15.37 7.50
C GLY A 248 -0.82 14.43 7.31
N ARG A 249 -0.58 13.29 6.65
CA ARG A 249 -1.55 12.23 6.32
C ARG A 249 -1.42 11.06 7.29
N THR A 250 -2.54 10.55 7.81
CA THR A 250 -2.54 9.33 8.62
C THR A 250 -2.58 8.10 7.72
N ILE A 251 -1.53 7.28 7.79
CA ILE A 251 -1.37 6.06 7.01
C ILE A 251 -1.58 4.85 7.94
N PRO A 252 -2.66 4.08 7.74
CA PRO A 252 -2.91 2.85 8.50
C PRO A 252 -2.06 1.68 7.99
N LEU A 253 -1.85 0.66 8.84
CA LEU A 253 -1.02 -0.51 8.53
C LEU A 253 -1.43 -1.22 7.23
N TRP A 254 -2.72 -1.26 6.88
CA TRP A 254 -3.18 -1.91 5.66
C TRP A 254 -2.69 -1.23 4.38
N GLU A 255 -2.30 0.05 4.46
CA GLU A 255 -1.74 0.83 3.35
C GLU A 255 -0.23 0.67 3.18
N TYR A 256 0.45 -0.01 4.11
CA TYR A 256 1.91 -0.18 4.06
C TYR A 256 2.34 -1.09 2.91
N PRO A 257 3.58 -0.97 2.41
CA PRO A 257 4.14 -1.90 1.45
C PRO A 257 4.02 -3.35 1.95
N GLU A 258 3.64 -4.26 1.06
CA GLU A 258 3.28 -5.64 1.40
C GLU A 258 4.35 -6.35 2.25
N ARG A 259 5.63 -6.26 1.83
CA ARG A 259 6.76 -6.87 2.54
C ARG A 259 6.89 -6.37 3.99
N SER A 260 6.75 -5.06 4.19
CA SER A 260 6.82 -4.44 5.52
C SER A 260 5.58 -4.81 6.34
N ARG A 261 4.39 -4.72 5.72
CA ARG A 261 3.09 -5.01 6.34
C ARG A 261 3.04 -6.44 6.88
N PHE A 262 3.55 -7.42 6.13
CA PHE A 262 3.59 -8.81 6.59
C PHE A 262 4.56 -9.02 7.75
N ALA A 263 5.76 -8.42 7.70
CA ALA A 263 6.72 -8.50 8.79
C ALA A 263 6.16 -7.88 10.08
N ILE A 264 5.51 -6.72 9.97
CA ILE A 264 4.87 -6.02 11.08
C ILE A 264 3.70 -6.84 11.64
N ARG A 265 2.77 -7.32 10.80
CA ARG A 265 1.66 -8.18 11.25
C ARG A 265 2.17 -9.43 11.95
N ALA A 266 3.23 -10.06 11.44
CA ALA A 266 3.85 -11.21 12.09
C ALA A 266 4.46 -10.87 13.46
N ALA A 267 5.10 -9.70 13.61
CA ALA A 267 5.64 -9.25 14.89
C ALA A 267 4.54 -8.93 15.91
N LEU A 268 3.50 -8.22 15.51
CA LEU A 268 2.34 -7.93 16.36
C LEU A 268 1.68 -9.24 16.81
N ARG A 269 1.49 -10.20 15.89
CA ARG A 269 0.97 -11.54 16.21
C ARG A 269 1.82 -12.25 17.26
N ARG A 270 3.14 -12.31 17.05
CA ARG A 270 4.08 -12.97 17.99
C ARG A 270 4.02 -12.35 19.38
N ALA A 271 3.80 -11.04 19.49
CA ALA A 271 3.66 -10.36 20.77
C ALA A 271 2.36 -10.73 21.51
N LEU A 272 1.31 -11.15 20.79
CA LEU A 272 0.03 -11.55 21.38
C LEU A 272 0.00 -13.02 21.82
N LEU A 273 0.73 -13.92 21.15
CA LEU A 273 0.66 -15.36 21.45
C LEU A 273 0.89 -15.70 22.93
N PRO A 274 1.92 -15.16 23.62
CA PRO A 274 2.14 -15.48 25.04
C PRO A 274 1.10 -14.90 25.98
N ARG A 275 0.25 -13.96 25.52
CA ARG A 275 -0.84 -13.40 26.33
C ARG A 275 -2.05 -14.34 26.41
N CYS A 276 -2.24 -15.20 25.41
CA CYS A 276 -3.42 -16.07 25.33
C CYS A 276 -3.10 -17.57 25.34
N LEU A 277 -1.92 -17.97 24.85
CA LEU A 277 -1.50 -19.37 24.78
C LEU A 277 -0.56 -19.73 25.94
N THR A 278 -0.76 -20.93 26.47
CA THR A 278 0.15 -21.56 27.44
C THR A 278 1.43 -22.04 26.76
N LEU A 279 2.47 -22.34 27.54
CA LEU A 279 3.73 -22.85 27.02
C LEU A 279 3.54 -24.14 26.20
N ALA A 280 2.72 -25.08 26.70
CA ALA A 280 2.42 -26.33 25.99
C ALA A 280 1.71 -26.08 24.64
N GLU A 281 0.77 -25.12 24.59
CA GLU A 281 0.10 -24.74 23.34
C GLU A 281 1.07 -24.07 22.36
N LEU A 282 2.03 -23.27 22.85
CA LEU A 282 3.09 -22.70 22.02
C LEU A 282 4.03 -23.79 21.46
N GLU A 283 4.35 -24.81 22.24
CA GLU A 283 5.13 -25.97 21.80
C GLU A 283 4.39 -26.78 20.72
N GLN A 284 3.09 -27.01 20.89
CA GLN A 284 2.24 -27.64 19.89
C GLN A 284 2.16 -26.84 18.58
N LEU A 285 2.13 -25.50 18.68
CA LEU A 285 2.18 -24.64 17.52
C LEU A 285 3.53 -24.73 16.79
N ALA A 286 4.63 -24.74 17.56
CA ALA A 286 5.99 -24.81 17.01
C ALA A 286 6.30 -26.18 16.36
N SER A 287 5.74 -27.27 16.91
CA SER A 287 5.89 -28.62 16.35
C SER A 287 4.97 -28.89 15.15
N GLY A 288 3.97 -28.04 14.92
CA GLY A 288 2.94 -28.23 13.90
C GLY A 288 1.86 -29.25 14.28
N GLU A 289 1.83 -29.70 15.54
CA GLU A 289 0.80 -30.61 16.07
C GLU A 289 -0.59 -29.96 16.08
N ALA A 290 -0.64 -28.64 16.29
CA ALA A 290 -1.89 -27.88 16.27
C ALA A 290 -1.77 -26.61 15.43
N SER A 291 -2.89 -26.23 14.80
CA SER A 291 -2.97 -24.97 14.06
C SER A 291 -3.12 -23.78 15.00
N LEU A 292 -2.54 -22.63 14.63
CA LEU A 292 -2.71 -21.38 15.38
C LEU A 292 -4.19 -21.04 15.61
N ARG A 293 -5.02 -21.17 14.56
CA ARG A 293 -6.46 -20.90 14.65
C ARG A 293 -7.15 -21.78 15.69
N GLY A 294 -6.82 -23.07 15.70
CA GLY A 294 -7.39 -24.02 16.67
C GLY A 294 -7.00 -23.69 18.11
N LEU A 295 -5.71 -23.42 18.34
CA LEU A 295 -5.20 -23.06 19.67
C LEU A 295 -5.80 -21.74 20.18
N VAL A 296 -5.88 -20.72 19.33
CA VAL A 296 -6.47 -19.42 19.70
C VAL A 296 -7.98 -19.56 19.96
N ALA A 297 -8.69 -20.44 19.22
CA ALA A 297 -10.10 -20.72 19.50
C ALA A 297 -10.30 -21.32 20.90
N VAL A 298 -9.50 -22.33 21.26
CA VAL A 298 -9.54 -22.96 22.60
C VAL A 298 -9.18 -21.94 23.69
N ALA A 299 -8.14 -21.15 23.46
CA ALA A 299 -7.70 -20.12 24.40
C ALA A 299 -8.77 -19.03 24.59
N LEU A 300 -9.43 -18.59 23.53
CA LEU A 300 -10.52 -17.60 23.59
C LEU A 300 -11.68 -18.11 24.42
N THR A 301 -12.18 -19.33 24.15
CA THR A 301 -13.28 -19.94 24.91
C THR A 301 -12.91 -20.06 26.39
N ARG A 302 -11.71 -20.57 26.70
CA ARG A 302 -11.19 -20.67 28.08
C ARG A 302 -11.10 -19.31 28.77
N ALA A 303 -10.69 -18.27 28.04
CA ALA A 303 -10.57 -16.93 28.59
C ALA A 303 -11.94 -16.30 28.86
N ILE A 304 -12.91 -16.52 27.98
CA ILE A 304 -14.30 -16.06 28.16
C ILE A 304 -14.94 -16.74 29.39
N ASP A 305 -14.81 -18.06 29.53
CA ASP A 305 -15.39 -18.79 30.68
C ASP A 305 -14.90 -18.24 32.03
N ARG A 306 -13.66 -17.73 32.09
CA ARG A 306 -13.11 -17.10 33.30
C ARG A 306 -13.78 -15.78 33.65
N LEU A 307 -14.34 -15.05 32.69
CA LEU A 307 -15.02 -13.76 32.93
C LEU A 307 -16.27 -13.88 33.80
N ALA A 308 -16.85 -15.08 33.94
CA ALA A 308 -17.90 -15.33 34.92
C ALA A 308 -17.43 -15.05 36.36
N ALA A 309 -16.17 -15.40 36.67
CA ALA A 309 -15.60 -15.30 38.01
C ALA A 309 -14.68 -14.08 38.21
N ASP A 310 -13.93 -13.68 37.18
CA ASP A 310 -12.95 -12.59 37.24
C ASP A 310 -13.02 -11.71 35.99
N ARG A 311 -13.35 -10.43 36.18
CA ARG A 311 -13.44 -9.41 35.12
C ARG A 311 -12.40 -8.31 35.30
N GLY A 312 -11.30 -8.61 36.00
CA GLY A 312 -10.17 -7.71 36.09
C GLY A 312 -9.54 -7.42 34.72
N ASP A 313 -8.77 -6.34 34.66
CA ASP A 313 -8.16 -5.85 33.41
C ASP A 313 -7.29 -6.90 32.72
N ASP A 314 -6.64 -7.80 33.48
CA ASP A 314 -5.81 -8.88 32.93
C ASP A 314 -6.67 -9.93 32.19
N ALA A 315 -7.75 -10.41 32.82
CA ALA A 315 -8.66 -11.39 32.22
C ALA A 315 -9.33 -10.83 30.95
N MET A 316 -9.77 -9.58 31.00
CA MET A 316 -10.28 -8.86 29.82
C MET A 316 -9.20 -8.70 28.74
N GLY A 317 -7.97 -8.41 29.15
CA GLY A 317 -6.81 -8.29 28.26
C GLY A 317 -6.50 -9.57 27.49
N VAL A 318 -6.66 -10.75 28.11
CA VAL A 318 -6.48 -12.05 27.44
C VAL A 318 -7.53 -12.26 26.36
N VAL A 319 -8.80 -11.96 26.66
CA VAL A 319 -9.90 -12.08 25.68
C VAL A 319 -9.68 -11.13 24.50
N HIS A 320 -9.33 -9.87 24.78
CA HIS A 320 -9.01 -8.91 23.72
C HIS A 320 -7.83 -9.35 22.87
N ALA A 321 -6.75 -9.87 23.46
CA ALA A 321 -5.60 -10.37 22.71
C ALA A 321 -5.96 -11.56 21.78
N ALA A 322 -6.83 -12.47 22.23
CA ALA A 322 -7.30 -13.56 21.40
C ALA A 322 -8.22 -13.07 20.26
N LEU A 323 -9.09 -12.10 20.52
CA LEU A 323 -9.92 -11.48 19.47
C LEU A 323 -9.09 -10.70 18.45
N ASP A 324 -8.03 -10.01 18.89
CA ASP A 324 -7.07 -9.32 18.04
C ASP A 324 -6.33 -10.31 17.11
N LEU A 325 -6.03 -11.51 17.58
CA LEU A 325 -5.48 -12.59 16.76
C LEU A 325 -6.48 -13.09 15.71
N PHE A 326 -7.77 -13.21 16.05
CA PHE A 326 -8.81 -13.57 15.08
C PHE A 326 -8.97 -12.53 13.97
N GLU A 327 -8.93 -11.24 14.34
CA GLU A 327 -8.93 -10.13 13.39
C GLU A 327 -7.71 -10.21 12.46
N GLN A 328 -6.51 -10.44 13.00
CA GLN A 328 -5.30 -10.61 12.20
C GLN A 328 -5.30 -11.87 11.31
N LEU A 329 -6.09 -12.88 11.65
CA LEU A 329 -6.28 -14.09 10.85
C LEU A 329 -7.39 -13.94 9.81
N GLU A 330 -8.10 -12.80 9.79
CA GLU A 330 -9.20 -12.51 8.86
C GLU A 330 -10.24 -13.65 8.86
N THR A 331 -10.57 -14.14 10.05
CA THR A 331 -11.47 -15.28 10.22
C THR A 331 -12.54 -15.02 11.28
N ASN A 332 -13.67 -15.72 11.15
CA ASN A 332 -14.80 -15.55 12.04
C ASN A 332 -14.49 -16.07 13.45
N ILE A 333 -15.09 -15.42 14.43
CA ILE A 333 -15.09 -15.88 15.82
C ILE A 333 -15.75 -17.27 15.91
N PRO A 334 -15.16 -18.24 16.64
CA PRO A 334 -15.75 -19.57 16.80
C PRO A 334 -17.11 -19.51 17.52
N PHE A 335 -18.06 -20.32 17.06
CA PHE A 335 -19.38 -20.42 17.69
C PHE A 335 -19.32 -20.85 19.17
N ASP A 336 -18.35 -21.69 19.54
CA ASP A 336 -18.14 -22.09 20.93
C ASP A 336 -17.77 -20.91 21.83
N ALA A 337 -16.95 -19.98 21.33
CA ALA A 337 -16.59 -18.77 22.05
C ALA A 337 -17.79 -17.83 22.21
N GLN A 338 -18.64 -17.72 21.18
CA GLN A 338 -19.89 -16.96 21.26
C GLN A 338 -20.86 -17.58 22.27
N THR A 339 -20.95 -18.91 22.28
CA THR A 339 -21.79 -19.65 23.23
C THR A 339 -21.28 -19.49 24.67
N ALA A 340 -19.97 -19.54 24.88
CA ALA A 340 -19.36 -19.26 26.19
C ALA A 340 -19.69 -17.83 26.65
N TRP A 341 -19.62 -16.84 25.75
CA TRP A 341 -19.96 -15.46 26.08
C TRP A 341 -21.42 -15.28 26.46
N TRP A 342 -22.33 -15.91 25.73
CA TRP A 342 -23.75 -15.90 26.06
C TRP A 342 -24.02 -16.40 27.49
N ARG A 343 -23.36 -17.49 27.90
CA ARG A 343 -23.46 -18.02 29.26
C ARG A 343 -22.93 -17.05 30.31
N VAL A 344 -21.84 -16.35 30.02
CA VAL A 344 -21.31 -15.30 30.91
C VAL A 344 -22.36 -14.19 31.07
N LEU A 345 -22.96 -13.71 29.99
CA LEU A 345 -24.00 -12.68 30.05
C LEU A 345 -25.23 -13.11 30.87
N GLU A 346 -25.68 -14.36 30.75
CA GLU A 346 -26.81 -14.89 31.54
C GLU A 346 -26.53 -14.95 33.04
N LEU A 347 -25.27 -15.12 33.44
CA LEU A 347 -24.86 -15.17 34.84
C LEU A 347 -24.68 -13.77 35.45
N LEU A 348 -24.55 -12.72 34.61
CA LEU A 348 -24.31 -11.36 35.05
C LEU A 348 -25.61 -10.58 35.25
N PRO A 349 -25.68 -9.71 36.29
CA PRO A 349 -26.78 -8.76 36.42
C PRO A 349 -26.90 -7.89 35.16
N PRO A 350 -28.13 -7.58 34.68
CA PRO A 350 -28.32 -6.71 33.51
C PRO A 350 -27.66 -5.33 33.62
N ALA A 351 -27.44 -4.83 34.85
CA ALA A 351 -26.74 -3.57 35.10
C ALA A 351 -25.26 -3.57 34.67
N ASP A 352 -24.63 -4.74 34.58
CA ASP A 352 -23.21 -4.87 34.20
C ASP A 352 -23.03 -4.96 32.67
N HIS A 353 -24.09 -5.30 31.93
CA HIS A 353 -24.05 -5.52 30.47
C HIS A 353 -23.54 -4.30 29.67
N PRO A 354 -23.93 -3.04 30.00
CA PRO A 354 -23.44 -1.87 29.26
C PRO A 354 -21.91 -1.73 29.28
N SER A 355 -21.25 -2.12 30.38
CA SER A 355 -19.79 -2.06 30.49
C SER A 355 -19.06 -3.09 29.61
N LEU A 356 -19.78 -4.10 29.14
CA LEU A 356 -19.29 -5.20 28.29
C LEU A 356 -19.77 -5.09 26.85
N SER A 357 -20.43 -4.00 26.48
CA SER A 357 -21.00 -3.76 25.14
C SER A 357 -19.94 -3.85 24.04
N THR A 358 -18.79 -3.19 24.23
CA THR A 358 -17.65 -3.26 23.28
C THR A 358 -17.18 -4.68 23.05
N LEU A 359 -17.02 -5.47 24.11
CA LEU A 359 -16.61 -6.87 24.01
C LEU A 359 -17.68 -7.72 23.30
N SER A 360 -18.95 -7.49 23.62
CA SER A 360 -20.09 -8.17 22.99
C SER A 360 -20.13 -7.93 21.48
N THR A 361 -19.92 -6.68 21.04
CA THR A 361 -19.83 -6.35 19.62
C THR A 361 -18.68 -7.08 18.93
N ARG A 362 -17.49 -7.14 19.55
CA ARG A 362 -16.35 -7.88 19.00
C ARG A 362 -16.59 -9.39 18.90
N LEU A 363 -17.44 -9.94 19.75
CA LEU A 363 -17.85 -11.35 19.72
C LEU A 363 -19.02 -11.63 18.76
N GLY A 364 -19.56 -10.60 18.10
CA GLY A 364 -20.62 -10.74 17.09
C GLY A 364 -22.05 -10.57 17.63
N PHE A 365 -22.21 -10.01 18.83
CA PHE A 365 -23.52 -9.67 19.38
C PHE A 365 -23.89 -8.22 19.05
N ALA A 366 -25.18 -7.95 18.82
CA ALA A 366 -25.67 -6.59 18.66
C ALA A 366 -25.41 -5.78 19.95
N ALA A 367 -25.07 -4.49 19.81
CA ALA A 367 -25.06 -3.58 20.94
C ALA A 367 -26.50 -3.45 21.46
N GLY A 368 -26.77 -4.03 22.63
CA GLY A 368 -28.06 -3.98 23.32
C GLY A 368 -28.24 -2.70 24.12
#